data_AF-A0A2V6UCN3-F1
#
_entry.id   AF-A0A2V6UCN3-F1
#
_cell.length_a   1.000
_cell.length_b   1.000
_cell.length_c   1.000
_cell.angle_alpha   90.00
_cell.angle_beta   90.00
_cell.angle_gamma   90.00
#
_symmetry.space_group_name_H-M   'P 1'
#
loop_
_entity.id
_entity.type
_entity.pdbx_description
1 polymer ?
#
loop_
_entity_poly.entity_id
_entity_poly.type
_entity_poly.pdbx_seq_one_letter_code
_entity_poly.pdbx_strand_id
1 'polypeptide(L)'
;MVGTDRSEGAPTLDAYCATPYAFTNNVIIGVPGGSYPGVNWFPPTDADVGFVDYSSGNYALGPGSPYKNQGTDGKDPGADFDALDQATAGVTS
;
A
#
# COMPACT_ATOMS: atom_id res chain seq x y z
N MET A 1 10.66 -3.95 -4.02
CA MET A 1 11.33 -3.35 -5.20
C MET A 1 12.82 -3.64 -5.14
N VAL A 2 13.39 -4.28 -6.17
CA VAL A 2 14.82 -4.62 -6.23
C VAL A 2 15.41 -3.98 -7.49
N GLY A 3 16.44 -3.15 -7.31
CA GLY A 3 17.22 -2.58 -8.40
C GLY A 3 18.44 -3.44 -8.70
N THR A 4 19.02 -3.27 -9.89
CA THR A 4 20.22 -3.98 -10.30
C THR A 4 21.33 -3.83 -9.26
N ASP A 5 21.93 -4.95 -8.85
CA ASP A 5 22.99 -5.01 -7.84
C ASP A 5 22.64 -4.41 -6.46
N ARG A 6 21.35 -4.30 -6.12
CA ARG A 6 20.87 -3.81 -4.82
C ARG A 6 19.95 -4.81 -4.15
N SER A 7 19.84 -4.74 -2.82
CA SER A 7 18.78 -5.44 -2.09
C SER A 7 17.45 -4.71 -2.22
N GLU A 8 16.36 -5.40 -1.88
CA GLU A 8 15.04 -4.79 -1.80
C GLU A 8 15.01 -3.56 -0.88
N GLY A 9 14.15 -2.60 -1.19
CA GLY A 9 13.75 -1.55 -0.26
C GLY A 9 14.60 -0.29 -0.35
N ALA A 10 14.99 0.27 0.81
CA ALA A 10 15.75 1.52 0.89
C ALA A 10 17.00 1.55 -0.03
N PRO A 11 17.84 0.50 -0.11
CA PRO A 11 19.04 0.55 -0.95
C PRO A 11 18.79 0.68 -2.44
N THR A 12 17.62 0.20 -2.91
CA THR A 12 17.17 0.38 -4.29
C THR A 12 16.57 1.77 -4.50
N LEU A 13 15.72 2.22 -3.57
CA LEU A 13 15.11 3.55 -3.59
C LEU A 13 16.18 4.66 -3.63
N ASP A 14 17.18 4.57 -2.75
CA ASP A 14 18.27 5.54 -2.67
C ASP A 14 19.14 5.60 -3.93
N ALA A 15 19.19 4.50 -4.70
CA ALA A 15 20.02 4.42 -5.90
C ALA A 15 19.32 4.96 -7.14
N TYR A 16 18.01 4.75 -7.24
CA TYR A 16 17.28 4.87 -8.51
C TYR A 16 16.10 5.84 -8.46
N CYS A 17 15.66 6.29 -7.29
CA CYS A 17 14.62 7.31 -7.19
C CYS A 17 15.25 8.69 -7.05
N ALA A 18 14.73 9.66 -7.80
CA ALA A 18 15.18 11.05 -7.70
C ALA A 18 14.98 11.58 -6.28
N THR A 19 16.05 12.10 -5.67
CA THR A 19 16.02 12.63 -4.31
C THR A 19 15.66 14.12 -4.30
N PRO A 20 14.73 14.58 -3.42
CA PRO A 20 14.03 13.78 -2.42
C PRO A 20 12.88 12.96 -3.03
N TYR A 21 12.70 11.74 -2.54
CA TYR A 21 11.53 10.89 -2.83
C TYR A 21 10.68 10.72 -1.57
N ALA A 22 9.39 10.47 -1.74
CA ALA A 22 8.47 10.13 -0.65
C ALA A 22 7.94 8.71 -0.86
N PHE A 23 8.33 7.81 0.03
CA PHE A 23 7.83 6.44 0.07
C PHE A 23 7.35 6.15 1.50
N THR A 24 6.14 6.62 1.82
CA THR A 24 5.59 6.59 3.17
C THR A 24 4.10 6.29 3.13
N ASN A 25 3.56 5.90 4.27
CA ASN A 25 2.18 5.56 4.55
C ASN A 25 1.67 4.39 3.70
N ASN A 26 2.54 3.44 3.40
CA ASN A 26 2.20 2.22 2.66
C ASN A 26 2.02 1.02 3.60
N VAL A 27 1.14 0.11 3.21
CA VAL A 27 1.02 -1.22 3.80
C VAL A 27 1.67 -2.22 2.84
N ILE A 28 2.78 -2.84 3.27
CA ILE A 28 3.59 -3.72 2.43
C ILE A 28 3.61 -5.11 3.05
N ILE A 29 2.87 -6.02 2.43
CA ILE A 29 2.62 -7.36 2.98
C ILE A 29 3.83 -8.27 2.74
N GLY A 30 4.20 -9.06 3.75
CA GLY A 30 5.13 -10.20 3.58
C GLY A 30 6.61 -9.82 3.45
N VAL A 31 6.98 -8.57 3.71
CA VAL A 31 8.39 -8.13 3.75
C VAL A 31 8.84 -7.86 5.19
N PRO A 32 10.14 -8.01 5.51
CA PRO A 32 10.66 -7.68 6.83
C PRO A 32 10.40 -6.22 7.21
N GLY A 33 10.03 -6.00 8.47
CA GLY A 33 9.83 -4.65 9.01
C GLY A 33 11.07 -3.77 8.86
N GLY A 34 10.88 -2.53 8.40
CA GLY A 34 11.97 -1.57 8.23
C GLY A 34 12.73 -1.68 6.90
N SER A 35 12.28 -2.52 5.97
CA SER A 35 12.90 -2.64 4.64
C SER A 35 12.77 -1.34 3.80
N TYR A 36 11.82 -0.48 4.14
CA TYR A 36 11.53 0.77 3.43
C TYR A 36 11.59 1.98 4.38
N PRO A 37 12.09 3.14 3.92
CA PRO A 37 12.23 4.33 4.74
C PRO A 37 10.87 4.98 5.05
N GLY A 38 10.81 5.89 6.02
CA GLY A 38 9.57 6.60 6.37
C GLY A 38 8.59 5.76 7.19
N VAL A 39 7.32 6.16 7.21
CA VAL A 39 6.26 5.49 7.99
C VAL A 39 5.61 4.44 7.09
N ASN A 40 6.06 3.19 7.14
CA ASN A 40 5.39 2.10 6.43
C ASN A 40 5.05 0.97 7.41
N TRP A 41 4.00 0.21 7.09
CA TRP A 41 3.54 -0.92 7.87
C TRP A 41 3.81 -2.23 7.14
N PHE A 42 4.14 -3.26 7.91
CA PHE A 42 4.64 -4.52 7.38
C PHE A 42 3.87 -5.70 7.98
N PRO A 43 2.57 -5.85 7.64
CA PRO A 43 1.81 -7.02 8.05
C PRO A 43 2.43 -8.29 7.43
N PRO A 44 2.59 -9.37 8.21
CA PRO A 44 3.18 -10.60 7.70
C PRO A 44 2.28 -11.32 6.69
N THR A 45 0.96 -11.21 6.84
CA THR A 45 -0.02 -11.85 5.94
C THR A 45 -1.12 -10.88 5.51
N ASP A 46 -1.86 -11.24 4.46
CA ASP A 46 -3.07 -10.53 4.02
C ASP A 46 -4.16 -10.48 5.11
N ALA A 47 -4.26 -11.52 5.93
CA ALA A 47 -5.21 -11.58 7.05
C ALA A 47 -4.94 -10.48 8.10
N ASP A 48 -3.68 -10.08 8.28
CA ASP A 48 -3.30 -9.03 9.23
C ASP A 48 -3.61 -7.62 8.71
N VAL A 49 -3.99 -7.47 7.44
CA VAL A 49 -4.36 -6.19 6.84
C VAL A 49 -5.75 -5.74 7.28
N GLY A 50 -6.68 -6.68 7.45
CA GLY A 50 -8.08 -6.39 7.76
C GLY A 50 -8.86 -5.87 6.55
N PHE A 51 -8.70 -6.51 5.38
CA PHE A 51 -9.54 -6.26 4.20
C PHE A 51 -11.02 -6.59 4.47
N VAL A 52 -11.93 -5.97 3.71
CA VAL A 52 -13.37 -6.29 3.76
C VAL A 52 -13.63 -7.73 3.31
N ASP A 53 -13.10 -8.12 2.15
CA ASP A 53 -13.14 -9.51 1.68
C ASP A 53 -12.03 -9.77 0.64
N TYR A 54 -10.86 -10.19 1.13
CA TYR A 54 -9.72 -10.54 0.29
C TYR A 54 -10.05 -11.68 -0.70
N SER A 55 -10.90 -12.63 -0.30
CA SER A 55 -11.16 -13.86 -1.08
C SER A 55 -12.01 -13.61 -2.33
N SER A 56 -12.91 -12.62 -2.27
CA SER A 56 -13.69 -12.16 -3.43
C SER A 56 -13.01 -11.03 -4.21
N GLY A 57 -11.81 -10.60 -3.79
CA GLY A 57 -11.06 -9.50 -4.41
C GLY A 57 -11.49 -8.11 -3.94
N ASN A 58 -12.23 -7.99 -2.85
CA ASN A 58 -12.49 -6.71 -2.19
C ASN A 58 -11.36 -6.35 -1.24
N TYR A 59 -10.36 -5.65 -1.79
CA TYR A 59 -9.18 -5.18 -1.07
C TYR A 59 -9.39 -3.83 -0.36
N ALA A 60 -10.64 -3.36 -0.19
CA ALA A 60 -10.90 -2.20 0.63
C ALA A 60 -10.58 -2.49 2.10
N LEU A 61 -10.08 -1.50 2.84
CA LEU A 61 -9.81 -1.66 4.26
C LEU A 61 -11.10 -1.65 5.06
N GLY A 62 -11.32 -2.71 5.84
CA GLY A 62 -12.47 -2.84 6.72
C GLY A 62 -12.40 -1.83 7.88
N PRO A 63 -13.53 -1.56 8.56
CA PRO A 63 -13.58 -0.60 9.67
C PRO A 63 -12.64 -0.93 10.83
N GLY A 64 -12.29 -2.21 11.01
CA GLY A 64 -11.37 -2.68 12.04
C GLY A 64 -9.90 -2.74 11.60
N SER A 65 -9.59 -2.39 10.35
CA SER A 65 -8.20 -2.39 9.89
C SER A 65 -7.40 -1.32 10.64
N PRO A 66 -6.22 -1.66 11.19
CA PRO A 66 -5.34 -0.68 11.82
C PRO A 66 -4.76 0.34 10.82
N TYR A 67 -4.94 0.08 9.51
CA TYR A 67 -4.42 0.88 8.41
C TYR A 67 -5.47 1.81 7.80
N LYS A 68 -6.72 1.77 8.29
CA LYS A 68 -7.82 2.64 7.83
C LYS A 68 -7.44 4.12 8.01
N ASN A 69 -7.66 4.93 6.98
CA ASN A 69 -7.39 6.38 6.98
C ASN A 69 -5.92 6.79 7.25
N GLN A 70 -4.97 5.86 7.08
CA GLN A 70 -3.56 6.13 7.39
C GLN A 70 -2.76 6.67 6.20
N GLY A 71 -3.38 6.91 5.05
CA GLY A 71 -2.75 7.57 3.90
C GLY A 71 -2.32 8.99 4.22
N THR A 72 -1.39 9.54 3.43
CA THR A 72 -0.89 10.92 3.63
C THR A 72 -1.97 12.00 3.46
N ASP A 73 -3.07 11.65 2.79
CA ASP A 73 -4.26 12.48 2.57
C ASP A 73 -5.39 12.16 3.56
N GLY A 74 -5.16 11.30 4.56
CA GLY A 74 -6.16 10.84 5.52
C GLY A 74 -7.14 9.81 4.97
N LYS A 75 -6.94 9.31 3.75
CA LYS A 75 -7.70 8.18 3.18
C LYS A 75 -7.02 6.86 3.45
N ASP A 76 -7.64 5.77 3.02
CA ASP A 76 -7.03 4.45 3.10
C ASP A 76 -5.80 4.37 2.18
N PRO A 77 -4.66 3.82 2.66
CA PRO A 77 -3.57 3.43 1.78
C PRO A 77 -4.04 2.40 0.74
N GLY A 78 -3.78 2.69 -0.53
CA GLY A 78 -4.19 1.82 -1.64
C GLY A 78 -5.21 2.51 -2.55
N ALA A 79 -6.08 1.71 -3.17
CA ALA A 79 -7.09 2.22 -4.09
C ALA A 79 -8.26 2.87 -3.32
N ASP A 80 -8.66 4.05 -3.77
CA ASP A 80 -9.91 4.68 -3.38
C ASP A 80 -11.06 4.01 -4.14
N PHE A 81 -11.64 2.97 -3.56
CA PHE A 81 -12.72 2.20 -4.18
C PHE A 81 -13.99 3.04 -4.40
N ASP A 82 -14.28 4.01 -3.53
CA ASP A 82 -15.42 4.92 -3.71
C ASP A 82 -15.24 5.79 -4.95
N ALA A 83 -14.03 6.30 -5.19
CA ALA A 83 -13.71 7.06 -6.39
C ALA A 83 -13.70 6.19 -7.65
N LEU A 84 -13.21 4.94 -7.55
CA LEU A 84 -13.21 3.97 -8.65
C LEU A 84 -14.64 3.57 -9.05
N ASP A 85 -15.49 3.26 -8.08
CA ASP A 85 -16.89 2.90 -8.32
C ASP A 85 -17.64 4.07 -8.96
N GLN A 86 -17.38 5.31 -8.51
CA GLN A 86 -17.94 6.51 -9.15
C GLN A 86 -17.44 6.70 -10.59
N ALA A 87 -16.15 6.50 -10.84
CA ALA A 87 -15.56 6.69 -12.17
C ALA A 87 -16.01 5.62 -13.18
N THR A 88 -16.38 4.43 -12.69
CA THR A 88 -16.81 3.30 -13.52
C THR A 88 -18.33 3.16 -13.59
N ALA A 89 -19.08 3.92 -12.79
CA ALA A 89 -20.54 3.91 -12.80
C ALA A 89 -21.10 4.29 -14.18
N GLY A 90 -21.68 3.31 -14.88
CA GLY A 90 -22.30 3.50 -16.20
C GLY A 90 -21.39 3.24 -17.39
N VAL A 91 -20.18 2.72 -17.19
CA VAL A 91 -19.35 2.23 -18.30
C VAL A 91 -19.92 0.91 -18.83
N THR A 92 -20.38 0.91 -20.08
CA THR A 92 -20.81 -0.30 -20.81
C THR A 92 -19.84 -0.56 -21.96
N SER A 93 -19.40 -1.82 -22.11
CA SER A 93 -18.51 -2.27 -23.20
C SER A 93 -19.14 -2.20 -24.58
#